data_AF-A0A2Z6QXS8-F1
#
_entry.id   AF-A0A2Z6QXS8-F1
#
_cell.length_a   1.000
_cell.length_b   1.000
_cell.length_c   1.000
_cell.angle_alpha   90.00
_cell.angle_beta   90.00
_cell.angle_gamma   90.00
#
_symmetry.space_group_name_H-M   'P 1'
#
loop_
_entity.id
_entity.type
_entity.pdbx_description
1 polymer ?
#
loop_
_entity_poly.entity_id
_entity_poly.type
_entity_poly.pdbx_seq_one_letter_code
_entity_poly.pdbx_strand_id
1 'polypeptide(L)'
;MRKRNESIPDPVKQFSYVVVKGPHLRNEKDELIPYRVENYMEYADIAKDQNMEIDINYYLSITIGICACFINENDSYQPPPSHKIMQIKDSNVREKKINKYS
;
A
#
# COMPACT_ATOMS: atom_id res chain seq x y z
N MET A 1 14.01 4.97 24.11
CA MET A 1 13.44 4.70 25.45
C MET A 1 11.92 4.61 25.32
N ARG A 2 11.35 3.41 25.39
CA ARG A 2 9.89 3.22 25.50
C ARG A 2 9.48 3.62 26.92
N LYS A 3 8.98 4.85 27.09
CA LYS A 3 8.51 5.39 28.37
C LYS A 3 7.01 5.69 28.28
N ARG A 4 6.22 4.63 28.23
CA ARG A 4 4.83 4.54 28.71
C ARG A 4 4.55 3.06 28.91
N ASN A 5 3.72 2.73 29.89
CA ASN A 5 3.35 1.37 30.26
C ASN A 5 2.49 0.70 29.17
N GLU A 6 3.04 0.52 27.98
CA GLU A 6 2.42 -0.27 26.92
C GLU A 6 2.72 -1.73 27.24
N SER A 7 1.85 -2.31 28.06
CA SER A 7 1.78 -3.76 28.22
C SER A 7 1.71 -4.39 26.84
N ILE A 8 2.56 -5.38 26.57
CA ILE A 8 2.42 -6.24 25.39
C ILE A 8 0.94 -6.66 25.34
N PRO A 9 0.22 -6.38 24.24
CA PRO A 9 -1.20 -6.69 24.17
C PRO A 9 -1.37 -8.19 24.39
N ASP A 10 -2.39 -8.56 25.18
CA ASP A 10 -2.75 -9.96 25.35
C ASP A 10 -2.88 -10.62 23.97
N PRO A 11 -2.37 -11.83 23.73
CA PRO A 11 -2.40 -12.48 22.41
C PRO A 11 -3.81 -12.62 21.81
N VAL A 12 -4.84 -12.50 22.63
CA VAL A 12 -6.26 -12.62 22.28
C VAL A 12 -6.92 -11.25 22.02
N LYS A 13 -6.31 -10.15 22.45
CA LYS A 13 -6.87 -8.80 22.28
C LYS A 13 -6.43 -8.20 20.96
N GLN A 14 -7.41 -7.74 20.19
CA GLN A 14 -7.17 -6.88 19.06
C GLN A 14 -6.66 -5.52 19.55
N PHE A 15 -5.65 -4.98 18.88
CA PHE A 15 -5.19 -3.61 19.07
C PHE A 15 -5.26 -2.83 17.76
N SER A 16 -5.36 -1.51 17.86
CA SER A 16 -5.41 -0.60 16.71
C SER A 16 -4.02 -0.03 16.44
N TYR A 17 -3.59 -0.05 15.18
CA TYR A 17 -2.30 0.49 14.74
C TYR A 17 -2.44 1.32 13.47
N VAL A 18 -1.44 2.15 13.21
CA VAL A 18 -1.26 2.90 11.96
C VAL A 18 0.15 2.69 11.43
N VAL A 19 0.34 2.88 10.12
CA VAL A 19 1.67 2.91 9.50
C VAL A 19 2.16 4.35 9.42
N VAL A 20 3.28 4.65 10.07
CA VAL A 20 3.88 5.99 10.12
C VAL A 20 5.03 6.11 9.11
N LYS A 21 5.32 7.33 8.66
CA LYS A 21 6.55 7.61 7.90
C LYS A 21 7.75 7.53 8.83
N GLY A 22 8.83 6.93 8.33
CA GLY A 22 10.10 6.86 9.02
C GLY A 22 11.27 6.81 8.04
N PRO A 23 12.49 7.10 8.52
CA PRO A 23 13.69 6.92 7.71
C PRO A 23 13.90 5.44 7.40
N HIS A 24 14.54 5.15 6.27
CA HIS A 24 14.92 3.78 5.95
C HIS A 24 15.94 3.29 6.97
N LEU A 25 15.60 2.21 7.68
CA LEU A 25 16.43 1.67 8.74
C LEU A 25 17.73 1.09 8.16
N ARG A 26 18.80 1.19 8.96
CA ARG A 26 20.11 0.63 8.64
C ARG A 26 20.54 -0.36 9.72
N ASN A 27 21.30 -1.37 9.32
CA ASN A 27 21.88 -2.33 10.25
C ASN A 27 23.15 -1.77 10.92
N GLU A 28 23.76 -2.56 11.79
CA GLU A 28 24.98 -2.17 12.52
C GLU A 28 26.19 -1.89 11.60
N LYS A 29 26.15 -2.38 10.36
CA LYS A 29 27.16 -2.16 9.32
C LYS A 29 26.80 -0.99 8.38
N ASP A 30 25.81 -0.19 8.75
CA ASP A 30 25.26 0.93 7.97
C ASP A 30 24.62 0.52 6.62
N GLU A 31 24.25 -0.74 6.44
CA GLU A 31 23.57 -1.22 5.23
C GLU A 31 22.05 -1.02 5.36
N LEU A 32 21.38 -0.65 4.26
CA LEU A 32 19.93 -0.50 4.23
C LEU A 32 19.23 -1.83 4.54
N ILE A 33 18.35 -1.81 5.54
CA ILE A 33 17.50 -2.96 5.87
C ILE A 33 16.30 -2.95 4.93
N PRO A 34 15.93 -4.09 4.30
CA PRO A 34 14.75 -4.17 3.47
C PRO A 34 13.51 -3.57 4.17
N TYR A 35 12.75 -2.77 3.42
CA TYR A 35 11.55 -2.16 3.95
C TYR A 35 10.54 -3.23 4.40
N ARG A 36 10.11 -3.15 5.65
CA ARG A 36 9.05 -3.99 6.20
C ARG A 36 8.06 -3.12 6.96
N VAL A 37 6.77 -3.26 6.65
CA VAL A 37 5.70 -2.46 7.25
C VAL A 37 5.69 -2.59 8.78
N GLU A 38 6.00 -3.79 9.31
CA GLU A 38 6.11 -4.06 10.75
C GLU A 38 7.07 -3.12 11.50
N ASN A 39 8.09 -2.60 10.83
CA ASN A 39 9.05 -1.66 11.44
C ASN A 39 8.50 -0.22 11.56
N TYR A 40 7.38 0.06 10.89
CA TYR A 40 6.75 1.38 10.81
C TYR A 40 5.31 1.34 11.36
N MET A 41 4.89 0.26 12.00
CA MET A 41 3.60 0.16 12.69
C MET A 41 3.71 0.77 14.09
N GLU A 42 2.76 1.63 14.43
CA GLU A 42 2.68 2.27 15.74
C GLU A 42 1.23 2.26 16.26
N TYR A 43 1.03 2.29 17.58
CA TYR A 43 -0.32 2.40 18.13
C TYR A 43 -0.95 3.75 17.77
N ALA A 44 -2.23 3.72 17.43
CA ALA A 44 -2.93 4.91 16.90
C ALA A 44 -2.96 6.09 17.89
N ASP A 45 -3.10 5.80 19.18
CA ASP A 45 -3.07 6.79 20.26
C ASP A 45 -1.66 7.39 20.44
N ILE A 46 -0.61 6.58 20.38
CA ILE A 46 0.78 7.05 20.45
C ILE A 46 1.11 7.93 19.24
N ALA A 47 0.77 7.48 18.04
CA ALA A 47 1.03 8.22 16.81
C ALA A 47 0.35 9.60 16.85
N LYS A 48 -0.89 9.65 17.37
CA LYS A 48 -1.62 10.90 17.57
C LYS A 48 -0.96 11.78 18.64
N ASP A 49 -0.64 11.23 19.79
CA ASP A 49 -0.04 11.94 20.93
C ASP A 49 1.33 12.54 20.59
N GLN A 50 2.11 11.83 19.76
CA GLN A 50 3.44 12.26 19.32
C GLN A 50 3.42 13.03 18.00
N ASN A 51 2.23 13.27 17.42
CA ASN A 51 2.04 13.93 16.12
C ASN A 51 2.93 13.32 15.01
N MET A 52 2.97 11.99 14.98
CA MET A 52 3.75 11.24 13.99
C MET A 52 3.08 11.35 12.62
N GLU A 53 3.89 11.55 11.58
CA GLU A 53 3.37 11.61 10.21
C GLU A 53 2.93 10.22 9.76
N ILE A 54 1.69 10.07 9.33
CA ILE A 54 1.16 8.82 8.78
C ILE A 54 1.67 8.63 7.35
N ASP A 55 2.07 7.41 6.99
CA ASP A 55 2.40 7.09 5.60
C ASP A 55 1.12 6.93 4.77
N ILE A 56 0.62 8.05 4.25
CA ILE A 56 -0.57 8.07 3.39
C ILE A 56 -0.38 7.24 2.12
N ASN A 57 0.85 7.16 1.60
CA ASN A 57 1.11 6.43 0.35
C ASN A 57 0.87 4.94 0.51
N TYR A 58 1.18 4.38 1.69
CA TYR A 58 0.87 2.99 2.03
C TYR A 58 -0.62 2.69 1.83
N TYR A 59 -1.50 3.50 2.42
CA TYR A 59 -2.95 3.32 2.31
C TYR A 59 -3.50 3.64 0.91
N LEU A 60 -2.92 4.64 0.24
CA LEU A 60 -3.30 5.01 -1.10
C LEU A 60 -2.98 3.89 -2.11
N SER A 61 -1.84 3.21 -1.96
CA SER A 61 -1.43 2.13 -2.85
C SER A 61 -2.47 1.00 -2.92
N ILE A 62 -3.05 0.63 -1.77
CA ILE A 62 -4.11 -0.38 -1.66
C ILE A 62 -5.38 0.12 -2.35
N THR A 63 -5.73 1.39 -2.12
CA THR A 63 -6.93 2.01 -2.69
C THR A 63 -6.84 2.09 -4.22
N ILE A 64 -5.67 2.44 -4.76
CA ILE A 64 -5.43 2.48 -6.21
C ILE A 64 -5.69 1.11 -6.84
N GLY A 65 -5.22 0.03 -6.21
CA GLY A 65 -5.49 -1.33 -6.69
C GLY A 65 -6.99 -1.64 -6.78
N ILE A 66 -7.74 -1.27 -5.75
CA ILE A 66 -9.21 -1.44 -5.73
C ILE A 66 -9.88 -0.59 -6.82
N CYS A 67 -9.50 0.68 -6.95
CA CYS A 67 -10.04 1.55 -7.99
C CYS A 67 -9.73 1.04 -9.40
N ALA A 68 -8.53 0.50 -9.63
CA ALA A 68 -8.15 -0.09 -10.91
C ALA A 68 -9.05 -1.27 -11.29
N CYS A 69 -9.41 -2.14 -10.33
CA CYS A 69 -10.39 -3.21 -10.56
C CYS A 69 -11.74 -2.65 -11.04
N PHE A 70 -12.29 -1.65 -10.34
CA PHE A 70 -13.57 -1.04 -10.71
C PHE A 70 -13.55 -0.38 -12.09
N ILE A 71 -12.46 0.32 -12.42
CA ILE A 71 -12.29 0.99 -13.72
C ILE A 71 -12.20 -0.07 -14.84
N ASN A 72 -11.45 -1.16 -14.60
CA ASN A 72 -11.26 -2.21 -15.59
C ASN A 72 -12.54 -3.00 -15.86
N GLU A 73 -13.40 -3.21 -14.86
CA GLU A 73 -14.66 -3.95 -15.00
C GLU A 73 -15.79 -3.12 -15.61
N ASN A 74 -15.71 -1.79 -15.53
CA ASN A 74 -16.76 -0.92 -16.06
C ASN A 74 -16.43 -0.48 -17.49
N ASP A 75 -17.23 -0.97 -18.44
CA ASP A 75 -17.14 -0.67 -19.87
C ASP A 75 -17.16 0.83 -20.20
N SER A 76 -17.73 1.69 -19.34
CA SER A 76 -17.71 3.14 -19.56
C SER A 76 -16.30 3.74 -19.53
N TYR A 77 -15.36 3.08 -18.85
CA TYR A 77 -13.96 3.49 -18.79
C TYR A 77 -13.08 2.70 -19.76
N GLN A 78 -13.64 1.71 -20.47
CA GLN A 78 -12.89 1.01 -21.51
C GLN A 78 -12.60 1.98 -22.66
N PRO A 79 -11.48 1.79 -23.37
CA PRO A 79 -11.18 2.59 -24.55
C PRO A 79 -12.30 2.48 -25.59
N PRO A 80 -12.46 3.47 -26.50
CA PRO A 80 -13.45 3.34 -27.57
C PRO A 80 -13.11 2.13 -28.46
N PRO A 81 -14.11 1.48 -29.11
CA PRO A 81 -13.88 0.32 -29.97
C PRO A 81 -12.90 0.59 -31.13
N SER A 82 -12.77 1.85 -31.55
CA SER A 82 -11.81 2.29 -32.57
C SER A 82 -10.35 2.25 -32.11
N HIS A 83 -10.09 2.15 -30.80
CA HIS A 83 -8.74 2.11 -30.28
C HIS A 83 -8.01 0.84 -30.71
N LYS A 84 -6.76 0.98 -31.20
CA LYS A 84 -5.92 -0.13 -31.69
C LYS A 84 -5.84 -1.37 -30.80
N ILE A 85 -5.96 -1.20 -29.47
CA ILE A 85 -5.91 -2.29 -28.50
C ILE A 85 -7.24 -3.08 -28.49
N MET A 86 -8.38 -2.40 -28.62
CA MET A 86 -9.69 -3.06 -28.68
C MET A 86 -9.93 -3.82 -29.98
N GLN A 87 -9.25 -3.45 -31.06
CA GLN A 87 -9.33 -4.17 -32.34
C GLN A 87 -8.61 -5.53 -32.34
N ILE A 88 -7.86 -5.85 -31.28
CA ILE A 88 -7.19 -7.15 -31.13
C ILE A 88 -8.23 -8.20 -30.73
N LYS A 89 -8.47 -9.17 -31.61
CA LYS A 89 -9.47 -10.24 -31.41
C LYS A 89 -9.07 -11.25 -30.34
N ASP A 90 -7.78 -11.51 -30.20
CA ASP A 90 -7.25 -12.43 -29.18
C ASP A 90 -7.17 -11.70 -27.83
N SER A 91 -7.99 -12.14 -26.86
CA SER A 91 -8.09 -11.53 -25.54
C SER A 91 -6.77 -11.62 -24.76
N ASN A 92 -6.05 -12.74 -24.84
CA ASN A 92 -4.77 -12.92 -24.15
C ASN A 92 -3.69 -11.99 -24.70
N VAL A 93 -3.65 -11.80 -26.02
CA VAL A 93 -2.72 -10.85 -26.67
C VAL A 93 -3.09 -9.41 -26.32
N ARG A 94 -4.39 -9.11 -26.24
CA ARG A 94 -4.90 -7.81 -25.84
C ARG A 94 -4.51 -7.48 -24.39
N GLU A 95 -4.77 -8.38 -23.45
CA GLU A 95 -4.42 -8.20 -22.03
C GLU A 95 -2.91 -8.04 -21.81
N LYS A 96 -2.08 -8.86 -22.45
CA LYS A 96 -0.62 -8.75 -22.36
C LYS A 96 -0.09 -7.40 -22.88
N LYS A 97 -0.73 -6.83 -23.90
CA LYS A 97 -0.37 -5.49 -24.39
C LYS A 97 -0.81 -4.40 -23.43
N ILE A 98 -2.00 -4.49 -22.83
CA ILE A 98 -2.47 -3.54 -21.82
C ILE A 98 -1.51 -3.51 -20.63
N ASN A 99 -1.11 -4.68 -20.13
CA ASN A 99 -0.23 -4.82 -18.97
C ASN A 99 1.22 -4.34 -19.23
N LYS A 100 1.66 -4.25 -20.50
CA LYS A 100 3.00 -3.75 -20.85
C LYS A 100 3.14 -2.22 -20.75
N TYR A 101 2.01 -1.50 -20.72
CA TYR A 101 1.97 -0.04 -20.64
C TYR A 101 1.48 0.50 -19.29
N SER A 102 1.23 -0.39 -18.31
CA SER A 102 1.02 -0.05 -16.89
C SER A 102 2.32 -0.20 -16.11
#